data_AF-A0A9D6LQI5-F1
#
_entry.id   AF-A0A9D6LQI5-F1
#
_cell.length_a   1.000
_cell.length_b   1.000
_cell.length_c   1.000
_cell.angle_alpha   90.00
_cell.angle_beta   90.00
_cell.angle_gamma   90.00
#
_symmetry.space_group_name_H-M   'P 1'
#
loop_
_entity.id
_entity.type
_entity.pdbx_description
1 polymer ?
#
loop_
_entity_poly.entity_id
_entity_poly.type
_entity_poly.pdbx_seq_one_letter_code
_entity_poly.pdbx_strand_id
1 'polypeptide(L)' 'MSKLSHIFSSILGIDESRITPDLSPNNTSSWDSLNAIILLTEIEKAFATKFDFNEAMSIKNFGDVTQLIESKGLNPHA' A
#
# COMPACT_ATOMS: atom_id res chain seq x y z
N MET A 1 -3.36 -1.71 -14.77
CA MET A 1 -3.57 -1.79 -13.32
C MET A 1 -2.33 -2.39 -12.69
N SER A 2 -1.92 -1.89 -11.53
CA SER A 2 -0.63 -2.24 -10.90
C SER A 2 -0.79 -3.37 -9.89
N LYS A 3 0.25 -4.17 -9.67
CA LYS A 3 0.27 -5.18 -8.60
C LYS A 3 0.00 -4.58 -7.23
N LEU A 4 0.51 -3.37 -6.96
CA LEU A 4 0.22 -2.65 -5.74
C LEU A 4 -1.27 -2.31 -5.60
N SER A 5 -1.91 -1.81 -6.66
CA SER A 5 -3.35 -1.49 -6.68
C SER A 5 -4.20 -2.72 -6.37
N HIS A 6 -3.83 -3.88 -6.91
CA HIS A 6 -4.55 -5.13 -6.68
C HIS A 6 -4.49 -5.57 -5.20
N ILE A 7 -3.33 -5.46 -4.56
CA ILE A 7 -3.17 -5.75 -3.13
C ILE A 7 -4.10 -4.85 -2.31
N PHE A 8 -4.09 -3.55 -2.59
CA PHE A 8 -4.96 -2.61 -1.89
C PHE A 8 -6.44 -2.92 -2.08
N SER A 9 -6.87 -3.16 -3.30
CA SER A 9 -8.27 -3.52 -3.61
C SER A 9 -8.70 -4.79 -2.85
N SER A 10 -7.86 -5.82 -2.84
CA SER A 10 -8.14 -7.10 -2.21
C SER A 10 -8.26 -6.99 -0.68
N ILE A 11 -7.33 -6.29 -0.03
CA ILE A 11 -7.32 -6.16 1.44
C ILE A 11 -8.38 -5.18 1.93
N LEU A 12 -8.57 -4.05 1.24
CA LEU A 12 -9.51 -3.02 1.66
C LEU A 12 -10.95 -3.30 1.20
N GLY A 13 -11.16 -4.31 0.34
CA GLY A 13 -12.48 -4.66 -0.19
C GLY A 13 -13.11 -3.56 -1.02
N ILE A 14 -12.29 -2.78 -1.73
CA ILE A 14 -12.74 -1.67 -2.60
C ILE A 14 -12.36 -1.94 -4.05
N ASP A 15 -13.09 -1.35 -4.98
CA ASP A 15 -12.82 -1.49 -6.41
C ASP A 15 -11.46 -0.88 -6.79
N GLU A 16 -10.70 -1.53 -7.69
CA GLU A 16 -9.40 -1.03 -8.16
C GLU A 16 -9.49 0.38 -8.78
N SER A 17 -10.64 0.77 -9.35
CA SER A 17 -10.88 2.13 -9.86
C SER A 17 -10.89 3.22 -8.78
N ARG A 18 -11.06 2.84 -7.51
CA ARG A 18 -11.00 3.76 -6.36
C ARG A 18 -9.58 3.93 -5.83
N ILE A 19 -8.62 3.16 -6.32
CA ILE A 19 -7.22 3.28 -5.93
C ILE A 19 -6.63 4.52 -6.60
N THR A 20 -6.43 5.56 -5.80
CA THR A 20 -5.84 6.82 -6.21
C THR A 20 -4.65 7.14 -5.30
N PRO A 21 -3.71 8.00 -5.72
CA PRO A 21 -2.59 8.40 -4.87
C PRO A 21 -3.02 8.96 -3.50
N ASP A 22 -4.19 9.60 -3.43
CA ASP A 22 -4.74 10.21 -2.21
C ASP A 22 -5.51 9.21 -1.31
N LEU A 23 -5.70 7.96 -1.74
CA LEU A 23 -6.35 6.93 -0.94
C LEU A 23 -5.61 6.80 0.40
N SER A 24 -6.32 6.92 1.52
CA SER A 24 -5.74 6.99 2.87
C SER A 24 -6.71 6.43 3.92
N PRO A 25 -6.23 6.13 5.15
CA PRO A 25 -7.10 5.77 6.28
C PRO A 25 -8.21 6.78 6.56
N ASN A 26 -7.98 8.07 6.30
CA ASN A 26 -8.94 9.13 6.56
C ASN A 26 -10.14 9.12 5.60
N ASN A 27 -9.95 8.63 4.37
CA ASN A 27 -11.01 8.60 3.35
C ASN A 27 -11.51 7.18 3.02
N THR A 28 -10.93 6.15 3.66
CA THR A 28 -11.26 4.75 3.42
C THR A 28 -11.44 4.02 4.74
N SER A 29 -12.69 3.81 5.15
CA SER A 29 -13.03 3.21 6.46
C SER A 29 -12.49 1.80 6.66
N SER A 30 -12.28 1.03 5.59
CA SER A 30 -11.68 -0.31 5.67
C SER A 30 -10.18 -0.28 5.89
N TRP A 31 -9.50 0.86 5.68
CA TRP A 31 -8.08 1.01 5.98
C TRP A 31 -7.89 1.39 7.45
N ASP A 32 -8.26 0.46 8.34
CA ASP A 32 -8.06 0.57 9.78
C ASP A 32 -6.67 0.02 10.22
N SER A 33 -6.41 0.00 11.53
CA SER A 33 -5.14 -0.46 12.10
C SER A 33 -4.80 -1.91 11.75
N LEU A 34 -5.79 -2.80 11.65
CA LEU A 34 -5.56 -4.22 11.32
C LEU A 34 -5.22 -4.35 9.83
N ASN A 35 -6.02 -3.72 8.96
CA ASN A 35 -5.78 -3.77 7.52
C ASN A 35 -4.50 -3.04 7.12
N ALA A 36 -4.07 -2.00 7.86
CA ALA A 36 -2.76 -1.39 7.65
C ALA A 36 -1.60 -2.38 7.87
N ILE A 37 -1.67 -3.21 8.93
CA ILE A 37 -0.66 -4.23 9.21
C ILE A 37 -0.67 -5.33 8.12
N ILE A 38 -1.86 -5.75 7.70
CA ILE A 38 -2.01 -6.75 6.63
C ILE A 38 -1.47 -6.21 5.30
N LEU A 39 -1.81 -4.97 4.94
CA LEU A 39 -1.28 -4.30 3.74
C LEU A 39 0.24 -4.31 3.74
N LEU A 40 0.87 -3.79 4.82
CA LEU A 40 2.33 -3.77 4.94
C LEU A 40 2.93 -5.17 4.72
N THR A 41 2.36 -6.18 5.39
CA THR A 41 2.83 -7.56 5.29
C THR A 41 2.72 -8.14 3.88
N GLU A 42 1.60 -7.90 3.19
CA GLU A 42 1.38 -8.41 1.84
C GLU A 42 2.21 -7.66 0.79
N ILE A 43 2.44 -6.36 0.98
CA ILE A 43 3.34 -5.57 0.13
C ILE A 43 4.78 -6.08 0.28
N GLU A 44 5.27 -6.25 1.51
CA GLU A 44 6.60 -6.79 1.77
C GLU A 44 6.82 -8.15 1.09
N LYS A 45 5.85 -9.06 1.19
CA LYS A 45 5.88 -10.36 0.52
C LYS A 45 5.86 -10.22 -1.00
N ALA A 46 4.94 -9.40 -1.54
CA ALA A 46 4.74 -9.23 -2.97
C ALA A 46 5.96 -8.63 -3.68
N PHE A 47 6.71 -7.78 -3.01
CA PHE A 47 7.89 -7.09 -3.55
C PHE A 47 9.21 -7.62 -2.99
N ALA A 48 9.18 -8.72 -2.23
CA ALA A 48 10.34 -9.33 -1.58
C ALA A 48 11.21 -8.31 -0.83
N THR A 49 10.55 -7.40 -0.11
CA THR A 49 11.18 -6.27 0.59
C THR A 49 10.76 -6.22 2.05
N LYS A 50 11.42 -5.36 2.83
CA LYS A 50 11.10 -5.09 4.23
C LYS A 50 11.07 -3.60 4.47
N PHE A 51 10.07 -3.17 5.23
CA PHE A 51 9.94 -1.81 5.71
C PHE A 51 10.38 -1.75 7.16
N ASP A 52 11.26 -0.81 7.49
CA ASP A 52 11.54 -0.51 8.88
C ASP A 52 10.38 0.27 9.53
N PHE A 53 10.44 0.44 10.85
CA PHE A 53 9.40 1.11 11.60
C PHE A 53 9.16 2.56 11.15
N ASN A 54 10.22 3.29 10.81
CA ASN A 54 10.11 4.69 10.37
C ASN A 54 9.51 4.76 8.96
N GLU A 55 9.92 3.86 8.07
CA GLU A 55 9.34 3.72 6.73
C GLU A 55 7.84 3.41 6.82
N ALA A 56 7.45 2.43 7.64
CA ALA A 56 6.06 2.06 7.86
C ALA A 56 5.23 3.22 8.43
N MET A 57 5.77 3.97 9.39
CA MET A 57 5.12 5.15 9.98
C MET A 57 5.01 6.34 9.02
N SER A 58 5.84 6.39 7.98
CA SER A 58 5.81 7.47 7.00
C SER A 58 4.67 7.35 5.99
N ILE A 59 4.07 6.16 5.86
CA ILE A 59 2.99 5.85 4.93
C ILE A 59 1.67 6.46 5.44
N LYS A 60 1.12 7.41 4.71
CA LYS A 60 -0.19 8.04 5.00
C LYS A 60 -1.22 7.78 3.93
N ASN A 61 -0.78 7.54 2.71
CA ASN A 61 -1.64 7.28 1.56
C ASN A 61 -0.99 6.28 0.59
N PHE A 62 -1.74 5.87 -0.43
CA PHE A 62 -1.28 4.94 -1.46
C PHE A 62 -0.08 5.49 -2.27
N GLY A 63 -0.04 6.81 -2.50
CA GLY A 63 1.09 7.49 -3.15
C GLY A 63 2.39 7.29 -2.39
N ASP A 64 2.38 7.47 -1.06
CA ASP A 64 3.57 7.29 -0.22
C ASP A 64 4.13 5.87 -0.34
N VAL A 65 3.26 4.85 -0.38
CA VAL A 65 3.66 3.45 -0.58
C VAL A 65 4.31 3.26 -1.94
N THR A 66 3.73 3.86 -2.97
CA THR A 66 4.25 3.79 -4.35
C THR A 66 5.66 4.37 -4.39
N GLN A 67 5.86 5.56 -3.82
CA GLN A 67 7.17 6.22 -3.75
C GLN A 67 8.18 5.44 -2.91
N LEU A 68 7.75 4.83 -1.80
CA LEU A 68 8.60 4.02 -0.95
C LEU A 68 9.13 2.79 -1.71
N ILE A 69 8.27 2.09 -2.45
CA ILE A 69 8.65 0.95 -3.29
C ILE A 69 9.65 1.38 -4.37
N GLU A 70 9.37 2.48 -5.08
CA GLU A 70 10.26 3.03 -6.10
C GLU A 70 11.63 3.43 -5.53
N SER A 71 11.66 4.03 -4.33
CA SER A 71 12.90 4.42 -3.66
C SER A 71 13.80 3.23 -3.30
N LYS A 72 13.21 2.03 -3.15
CA LYS A 72 13.94 0.78 -2.96
C LYS A 72 14.37 0.13 -4.29
N GLY A 73 14.14 0.79 -5.43
CA GLY A 73 14.47 0.30 -6.76
C GLY A 73 13.52 -0.78 -7.30
N LEU A 74 12.32 -0.88 -6.73
CA LEU A 74 11.29 -1.86 -7.09
C LEU A 74 10.22 -1.20 -7.96
N ASN A 75 9.58 -1.96 -8.83
CA ASN A 75 8.55 -1.44 -9.72
C ASN A 75 7.15 -1.73 -9.15
N PRO A 76 6.38 -0.73 -8.67
CA PRO A 76 5.04 -0.93 -8.11
C PRO A 76 4.01 -1.40 -9.16
N HIS A 77 4.33 -1.26 -10.44
CA HIS A 77 3.50 -1.66 -11.59
C HIS A 77 3.91 -3.00 -12.24
N ALA A 78 4.91 -3.69 -11.69
CA ALA A 78 5.38 -4.99 -12.20
C ALA A 78 4.35 -6.11 -12.05
#